data_AF-A0A7V9M9U3-F1
#
_entry.id   AF-A0A7V9M9U3-F1
#
_cell.length_a   1.000
_cell.length_b   1.000
_cell.length_c   1.000
_cell.angle_alpha   90.00
_cell.angle_beta   90.00
_cell.angle_gamma   90.00
#
_symmetry.space_group_name_H-M   'P 1'
#
loop_
_entity.id
_entity.type
_entity.pdbx_description
1 polymer ?
#
loop_
_entity_poly.entity_id
_entity_poly.type
_entity_poly.pdbx_seq_one_letter_code
_entity_poly.pdbx_strand_id
1 'polypeptide(L)'
;MGSFRFRKSIKLGPGVRMSVSKTGVGLSGGTRGARYSAHSSGRRTTSFGVPGTGVGYVSSRRGGRKQSTRQAAPPQLSPPKPGMFAPKHEKEFHKALQTYAKGDVEQARQLFRRASEQDEEGRALADDLLAGILSVQVEKPDEAIPHLEEVVSSDVELPDELMTKYGIRGSVSVGVTKRVQVEVEWGSLAAALALVECYQEQGRLEEAIGVLQQLADEQEDPALILSLCDLYAETGAWDEIVEVAAGIRNEDDVTLEIRLLQGRALQEQGLDDGALDVYKDALRSKKRDPELLNEARYRRGKLLLDRGKTAQAMKDLQGVYADDPQYADVAELVRGQRNGLTRSDASE
;
A
#
# COMPACT_ATOMS: atom_id res chain seq x y z
N MET A 1 -29.86 34.35 -1.70
CA MET A 1 -29.29 34.79 -2.99
C MET A 1 -28.38 33.69 -3.54
N GLY A 2 -28.74 33.11 -4.69
CA GLY A 2 -28.01 31.96 -5.26
C GLY A 2 -26.65 32.37 -5.83
N SER A 3 -25.59 31.65 -5.50
CA SER A 3 -24.27 31.84 -6.10
C SER A 3 -24.03 30.83 -7.21
N PHE A 4 -23.58 31.30 -8.39
CA PHE A 4 -23.14 30.42 -9.47
C PHE A 4 -21.90 29.63 -9.02
N ARG A 5 -22.02 28.29 -8.99
CA ARG A 5 -20.94 27.34 -8.69
C ARG A 5 -20.17 27.02 -9.96
N PHE A 6 -19.00 27.62 -10.15
CA PHE A 6 -18.09 27.27 -11.23
C PHE A 6 -17.18 26.11 -10.80
N ARG A 7 -17.32 24.96 -11.46
CA ARG A 7 -16.44 23.79 -11.32
C ARG A 7 -16.16 23.26 -12.72
N LYS A 8 -14.91 23.31 -13.16
CA LYS A 8 -14.46 22.74 -14.43
C LYS A 8 -13.70 21.46 -14.14
N SER A 9 -14.07 20.37 -14.80
CA SER A 9 -13.46 19.06 -14.60
C SER A 9 -12.85 18.62 -15.93
N ILE A 10 -11.54 18.46 -15.96
CA ILE A 10 -10.76 18.16 -17.16
C ILE A 10 -10.24 16.74 -17.00
N LYS A 11 -10.54 15.88 -17.97
CA LYS A 11 -10.03 14.52 -18.03
C LYS A 11 -8.58 14.61 -18.51
N LEU A 12 -7.64 14.11 -17.70
CA LEU A 12 -6.21 14.13 -18.02
C LEU A 12 -5.74 12.80 -18.66
N GLY A 13 -6.54 11.74 -18.50
CA GLY A 13 -6.32 10.43 -19.13
C GLY A 13 -7.40 9.42 -18.69
N PRO A 14 -7.30 8.14 -19.09
CA PRO A 14 -8.07 7.05 -18.47
C PRO A 14 -7.79 7.02 -16.95
N GLY A 15 -8.84 7.05 -16.13
CA GLY A 15 -8.72 7.03 -14.67
C GLY A 15 -8.25 8.32 -13.99
N VAL A 16 -7.61 9.26 -14.71
CA VAL A 16 -7.08 10.51 -14.13
C VAL A 16 -7.87 11.75 -14.55
N ARG A 17 -8.24 12.57 -13.58
CA ARG A 17 -9.07 13.76 -13.75
C ARG A 17 -8.61 14.86 -12.80
N MET A 18 -8.45 16.06 -13.35
CA MET A 18 -8.19 17.26 -12.56
C MET A 18 -9.47 18.10 -12.52
N SER A 19 -9.86 18.52 -11.32
CA SER A 19 -11.00 19.40 -11.13
C SER A 19 -10.57 20.73 -10.54
N VAL A 20 -11.07 21.82 -11.11
CA VAL A 20 -10.77 23.19 -10.74
C VAL A 20 -12.07 23.85 -10.31
N SER A 21 -12.08 24.45 -9.12
CA SER A 21 -13.24 25.12 -8.52
C SER A 21 -12.84 26.44 -7.88
N LYS A 22 -13.82 27.25 -7.46
CA LYS A 22 -13.56 28.48 -6.68
C LYS A 22 -12.71 28.27 -5.42
N THR A 23 -12.69 27.05 -4.87
CA THR A 23 -12.02 26.71 -3.61
C THR A 23 -10.67 26.01 -3.80
N GLY A 24 -10.24 25.78 -5.04
CA GLY A 24 -8.94 25.17 -5.33
C GLY A 24 -8.95 24.14 -6.47
N VAL A 25 -7.76 23.59 -6.70
CA VAL A 25 -7.47 22.50 -7.65
C VAL A 25 -7.47 21.17 -6.90
N GLY A 26 -8.00 20.12 -7.52
CA GLY A 26 -7.85 18.75 -7.06
C GLY A 26 -7.50 17.79 -8.18
N LEU A 27 -6.58 16.87 -7.88
CA LEU A 27 -6.13 15.79 -8.75
C LEU A 27 -6.79 14.50 -8.28
N SER A 28 -7.33 13.72 -9.21
CA SER A 28 -7.89 12.41 -8.93
C SER A 28 -7.38 11.41 -9.93
N GLY A 29 -6.98 10.22 -9.47
CA GLY A 29 -6.40 9.16 -10.29
C GLY A 29 -6.89 7.81 -9.80
N GLY A 30 -7.18 6.91 -10.73
CA GLY A 30 -7.47 5.51 -10.43
C GLY A 30 -8.41 4.82 -11.43
N THR A 31 -8.36 3.51 -11.44
CA THR A 31 -9.05 2.62 -12.38
C THR A 31 -10.49 2.34 -11.94
N ARG A 32 -11.19 1.47 -12.67
CA ARG A 32 -12.58 1.09 -12.37
C ARG A 32 -12.56 0.16 -11.13
N GLY A 33 -12.74 0.76 -9.96
CA GLY A 33 -12.81 0.05 -8.68
C GLY A 33 -11.80 0.51 -7.62
N ALA A 34 -10.90 1.41 -7.97
CA ALA A 34 -10.03 2.11 -7.02
C ALA A 34 -9.80 3.53 -7.54
N ARG A 35 -10.07 4.56 -6.74
CA ARG A 35 -9.86 5.95 -7.10
C ARG A 35 -9.39 6.75 -5.91
N TYR A 36 -8.34 7.51 -6.11
CA TYR A 36 -7.81 8.47 -5.17
C TYR A 36 -8.09 9.90 -5.66
N SER A 37 -8.28 10.83 -4.73
CA SER A 37 -8.40 12.25 -5.04
C SER A 37 -7.83 13.12 -3.93
N ALA A 38 -6.99 14.08 -4.31
CA ALA A 38 -6.40 15.07 -3.43
C ALA A 38 -6.81 16.47 -3.89
N HIS A 39 -7.15 17.35 -2.96
CA HIS A 39 -7.55 18.73 -3.23
C HIS A 39 -6.68 19.69 -2.43
N SER A 40 -6.30 20.81 -3.04
CA SER A 40 -5.51 21.91 -2.46
C SER A 40 -6.06 22.52 -1.16
N SER A 41 -7.32 22.21 -0.80
CA SER A 41 -7.89 22.54 0.52
C SER A 41 -7.55 21.52 1.61
N GLY A 42 -6.59 20.62 1.38
CA GLY A 42 -6.24 19.51 2.26
C GLY A 42 -7.29 18.39 2.30
N ARG A 43 -8.28 18.37 1.40
CA ARG A 43 -9.27 17.29 1.33
C ARG A 43 -8.71 16.14 0.50
N ARG A 44 -8.61 14.95 1.10
CA ARG A 44 -8.22 13.71 0.42
C ARG A 44 -9.40 12.74 0.47
N THR A 45 -9.71 12.08 -0.63
CA THR A 45 -10.79 11.09 -0.72
C THR A 45 -10.33 9.88 -1.51
N THR A 46 -10.37 8.72 -0.89
CA THR A 46 -10.05 7.41 -1.48
C THR A 46 -11.33 6.61 -1.58
N SER A 47 -11.55 5.94 -2.71
CA SER A 47 -12.71 5.09 -2.95
C SER A 47 -12.30 3.77 -3.58
N PHE A 48 -12.69 2.65 -2.99
CA PHE A 48 -12.56 1.30 -3.53
C PHE A 48 -13.95 0.74 -3.82
N GLY A 49 -14.08 -0.15 -4.81
CA GLY A 49 -15.32 -0.87 -5.06
C GLY A 49 -15.17 -1.92 -6.15
N VAL A 50 -15.73 -3.11 -5.92
CA VAL A 50 -15.66 -4.19 -6.90
C VAL A 50 -16.68 -3.92 -8.02
N PRO A 51 -16.25 -3.76 -9.29
CA PRO A 51 -17.15 -3.38 -10.38
C PRO A 51 -18.31 -4.36 -10.54
N GLY A 52 -19.55 -3.85 -10.57
CA GLY A 52 -20.76 -4.65 -10.80
C GLY A 52 -21.41 -5.28 -9.56
N THR A 53 -20.82 -5.11 -8.37
CA THR A 53 -21.31 -5.76 -7.12
C THR A 53 -22.09 -4.82 -6.19
N GLY A 54 -21.93 -3.50 -6.35
CA GLY A 54 -22.52 -2.50 -5.45
C GLY A 54 -21.78 -2.29 -4.12
N VAL A 55 -20.70 -3.04 -3.86
CA VAL A 55 -19.89 -2.95 -2.64
C VAL A 55 -18.70 -2.02 -2.87
N GLY A 56 -18.50 -1.04 -1.98
CA GLY A 56 -17.36 -0.11 -2.06
C GLY A 56 -17.14 0.69 -0.78
N TYR A 57 -15.87 1.00 -0.52
CA TYR A 57 -15.39 1.74 0.64
C TYR A 57 -14.95 3.14 0.21
N VAL A 58 -15.39 4.20 0.91
CA VAL A 58 -14.97 5.59 0.62
C VAL A 58 -14.52 6.26 1.90
N SER A 59 -13.25 6.66 1.97
CA SER A 59 -12.68 7.40 3.10
C SER A 59 -12.30 8.80 2.66
N SER A 60 -12.70 9.83 3.44
CA SER A 60 -12.32 11.22 3.17
C SER A 60 -11.82 11.94 4.41
N ARG A 61 -10.63 12.55 4.33
CA ARG A 61 -10.00 13.36 5.40
C ARG A 61 -9.88 14.82 4.96
N ARG A 62 -10.06 15.78 5.87
CA ARG A 62 -9.86 17.23 5.63
C ARG A 62 -8.73 17.76 6.50
N GLY A 63 -7.70 18.33 5.87
CA GLY A 63 -6.64 19.07 6.55
C GLY A 63 -7.16 20.34 7.22
N GLY A 64 -6.67 20.60 8.44
CA GLY A 64 -7.02 21.76 9.27
C GLY A 64 -6.67 23.10 8.62
N ARG A 65 -7.48 24.11 8.93
CA ARG A 65 -7.48 25.45 8.32
C ARG A 65 -6.31 26.32 8.83
N LYS A 66 -5.45 26.81 7.93
CA LYS A 66 -4.64 28.02 8.15
C LYS A 66 -4.78 28.98 6.96
N GLN A 67 -4.81 30.27 7.28
CA GLN A 67 -5.34 31.37 6.50
C GLN A 67 -4.22 32.14 5.78
N SER A 68 -4.45 32.43 4.50
CA SER A 68 -3.92 33.54 3.68
C SER A 68 -2.40 33.78 3.59
N THR A 69 -1.85 33.71 2.37
CA THR A 69 -1.28 34.89 1.68
C THR A 69 -1.05 34.64 0.19
N ARG A 70 -1.33 35.68 -0.61
CA ARG A 70 -0.89 35.97 -2.00
C ARG A 70 -1.16 34.91 -3.10
N GLN A 71 -2.12 35.24 -3.95
CA GLN A 71 -2.33 34.62 -5.26
C GLN A 71 -1.09 34.80 -6.14
N ALA A 72 -0.26 33.76 -6.20
CA ALA A 72 0.66 33.56 -7.31
C ALA A 72 -0.13 32.99 -8.50
N ALA A 73 0.20 33.44 -9.71
CA ALA A 73 -0.33 32.90 -10.95
C ALA A 73 -0.14 31.35 -10.98
N PRO A 74 -1.07 30.59 -11.59
CA PRO A 74 -0.94 29.14 -11.67
C PRO A 74 0.35 28.79 -12.44
N PRO A 75 1.27 28.00 -11.86
CA PRO A 75 2.48 27.61 -12.56
C PRO A 75 2.12 26.74 -13.75
N GLN A 76 2.43 27.22 -14.95
CA GLN A 76 2.46 26.40 -16.15
C GLN A 76 3.69 25.49 -16.08
N LEU A 77 3.52 24.27 -15.59
CA LEU A 77 4.59 23.26 -15.56
C LEU A 77 4.66 22.56 -16.93
N SER A 78 5.18 23.24 -17.94
CA SER A 78 5.81 22.53 -19.06
C SER A 78 7.22 22.19 -18.60
N PRO A 79 7.66 20.91 -18.66
CA PRO A 79 9.05 20.59 -18.32
C PRO A 79 9.98 21.47 -19.18
N PRO A 80 11.09 21.99 -18.60
CA PRO A 80 12.03 22.80 -19.37
C PRO A 80 12.48 22.01 -20.60
N LYS A 81 12.67 22.66 -21.74
CA LYS A 81 13.19 21.95 -22.93
C LYS A 81 14.65 21.54 -22.67
N PRO A 82 15.08 20.35 -23.13
CA PRO A 82 16.50 20.00 -23.13
C PRO A 82 17.30 21.07 -23.87
N GLY A 83 18.54 21.30 -23.42
CA GLY A 83 19.47 22.19 -24.11
C GLY A 83 19.74 21.72 -25.54
N MET A 84 20.18 22.64 -26.42
CA MET A 84 20.50 22.30 -27.82
C MET A 84 21.56 21.18 -27.92
N PHE A 85 22.50 21.17 -26.97
CA PHE A 85 23.56 20.17 -26.83
C PHE A 85 23.26 19.05 -25.81
N ALA A 86 22.01 18.94 -25.35
CA ALA A 86 21.64 17.84 -24.45
C ALA A 86 21.90 16.49 -25.13
N PRO A 87 22.35 15.48 -24.36
CA PRO A 87 22.60 14.14 -24.87
C PRO A 87 21.31 13.50 -25.38
N LYS A 88 21.47 12.41 -26.14
CA LYS A 88 20.34 11.75 -26.82
C LYS A 88 19.35 11.16 -25.79
N HIS A 89 19.84 10.50 -24.74
CA HIS A 89 19.02 9.96 -23.66
C HIS A 89 18.13 11.05 -23.03
N GLU A 90 18.68 12.24 -22.74
CA GLU A 90 17.92 13.33 -22.12
C GLU A 90 16.80 13.85 -23.04
N LYS A 91 17.08 13.94 -24.34
CA LYS A 91 16.06 14.34 -25.35
C LYS A 91 14.93 13.30 -25.43
N GLU A 92 15.27 12.01 -25.35
CA GLU A 92 14.29 10.92 -25.33
C GLU A 92 13.49 10.91 -24.01
N PHE A 93 14.14 11.09 -22.87
CA PHE A 93 13.53 11.25 -21.55
C PHE A 93 12.51 12.39 -21.52
N HIS A 94 12.88 13.57 -22.01
CA HIS A 94 11.95 14.70 -22.08
C HIS A 94 10.75 14.41 -22.99
N LYS A 95 10.97 13.73 -24.12
CA LYS A 95 9.88 13.31 -25.01
C LYS A 95 8.97 12.30 -24.30
N ALA A 96 9.53 11.37 -23.53
CA ALA A 96 8.78 10.40 -22.74
C ALA A 96 7.87 11.11 -21.72
N LEU A 97 8.39 12.11 -20.98
CA LEU A 97 7.59 12.93 -20.06
C LEU A 97 6.43 13.65 -20.76
N GLN A 98 6.68 14.23 -21.94
CA GLN A 98 5.62 14.88 -22.73
C GLN A 98 4.56 13.89 -23.21
N THR A 99 4.97 12.71 -23.65
CA THR A 99 4.07 11.63 -24.09
C THR A 99 3.24 11.12 -22.92
N TYR A 100 3.86 10.90 -21.76
CA TYR A 100 3.17 10.53 -20.53
C TYR A 100 2.15 11.58 -20.10
N ALA A 101 2.50 12.87 -20.15
CA ALA A 101 1.59 13.98 -19.85
C ALA A 101 0.37 14.07 -20.79
N LYS A 102 0.47 13.49 -22.00
CA LYS A 102 -0.66 13.35 -22.95
C LYS A 102 -1.53 12.13 -22.67
N GLY A 103 -1.12 11.28 -21.71
CA GLY A 103 -1.84 10.06 -21.30
C GLY A 103 -1.48 8.81 -22.11
N ASP A 104 -0.46 8.86 -22.97
CA ASP A 104 0.01 7.71 -23.74
C ASP A 104 1.10 6.96 -22.96
N VAL A 105 0.66 6.12 -22.03
CA VAL A 105 1.53 5.43 -21.07
C VAL A 105 2.45 4.43 -21.77
N GLU A 106 1.94 3.64 -22.73
CA GLU A 106 2.74 2.61 -23.41
C GLU A 106 3.84 3.23 -24.28
N GLN A 107 3.54 4.31 -25.03
CA GLN A 107 4.57 4.99 -25.80
C GLN A 107 5.59 5.70 -24.90
N ALA A 108 5.15 6.30 -23.78
CA ALA A 108 6.06 6.92 -22.83
C ALA A 108 7.02 5.89 -22.21
N ARG A 109 6.50 4.74 -21.78
CA ARG A 109 7.27 3.61 -21.26
C ARG A 109 8.35 3.16 -22.24
N GLN A 110 8.01 2.97 -23.53
CA GLN A 110 8.99 2.63 -24.56
C GLN A 110 10.06 3.70 -24.79
N LEU A 111 9.73 4.98 -24.58
CA LEU A 111 10.69 6.07 -24.70
C LEU A 111 11.62 6.16 -23.47
N PHE A 112 11.12 5.91 -22.26
CA PHE A 112 11.98 5.80 -21.06
C PHE A 112 12.94 4.62 -21.16
N ARG A 113 12.45 3.45 -21.61
CA ARG A 113 13.31 2.29 -21.85
C ARG A 113 14.46 2.62 -22.81
N ARG A 114 14.16 3.28 -23.94
CA ARG A 114 15.20 3.69 -24.91
C ARG A 114 16.16 4.76 -24.37
N ALA A 115 15.68 5.63 -23.47
CA ALA A 115 16.54 6.59 -22.79
C ALA A 115 17.57 5.85 -21.91
N SER A 116 17.10 4.90 -21.09
CA SER A 116 17.95 4.07 -20.22
C SER A 116 18.92 3.18 -21.02
N GLU A 117 18.47 2.56 -22.12
CA GLU A 117 19.33 1.78 -23.03
C GLU A 117 20.47 2.60 -23.66
N GLN A 118 20.33 3.93 -23.70
CA GLN A 118 21.29 4.86 -24.33
C GLN A 118 22.11 5.65 -23.31
N ASP A 119 21.86 5.45 -22.02
CA ASP A 119 22.64 6.11 -20.98
C ASP A 119 23.92 5.30 -20.70
N GLU A 120 25.07 5.98 -20.61
CA GLU A 120 26.40 5.36 -20.44
C GLU A 120 26.85 5.46 -18.96
N GLU A 121 27.87 4.72 -18.52
CA GLU A 121 28.28 4.62 -17.11
C GLU A 121 28.45 5.98 -16.38
N GLY A 122 27.83 6.10 -15.19
CA GLY A 122 27.72 7.33 -14.39
C GLY A 122 26.31 7.98 -14.37
N ARG A 123 25.27 7.17 -14.63
CA ARG A 123 23.91 7.50 -15.08
C ARG A 123 23.03 8.25 -14.08
N ALA A 124 22.04 8.94 -14.64
CA ALA A 124 20.82 9.28 -13.93
C ALA A 124 19.94 8.02 -13.85
N LEU A 125 19.31 7.75 -12.70
CA LEU A 125 18.42 6.60 -12.50
C LEU A 125 16.94 6.91 -12.84
N ALA A 126 16.62 8.16 -13.15
CA ALA A 126 15.25 8.61 -13.37
C ALA A 126 14.54 7.88 -14.52
N ASP A 127 15.28 7.53 -15.58
CA ASP A 127 14.76 6.82 -16.73
C ASP A 127 14.49 5.36 -16.42
N ASP A 128 15.40 4.66 -15.72
CA ASP A 128 15.16 3.31 -15.20
C ASP A 128 13.98 3.30 -14.21
N LEU A 129 13.93 4.23 -13.26
CA LEU A 129 12.80 4.37 -12.32
C LEU A 129 11.46 4.49 -13.05
N LEU A 130 11.37 5.35 -14.06
CA LEU A 130 10.13 5.59 -14.80
C LEU A 130 9.83 4.47 -15.80
N ALA A 131 10.84 3.85 -16.41
CA ALA A 131 10.65 2.68 -17.26
C ALA A 131 10.09 1.50 -16.46
N GLY A 132 10.66 1.24 -15.28
CA GLY A 132 10.22 0.22 -14.34
C GLY A 132 8.79 0.45 -13.86
N ILE A 133 8.52 1.61 -13.24
CA ILE A 133 7.18 1.90 -12.66
C ILE A 133 6.09 1.95 -13.74
N LEU A 134 6.36 2.51 -14.92
CA LEU A 134 5.36 2.49 -15.99
C LEU A 134 5.15 1.09 -16.58
N SER A 135 6.14 0.20 -16.51
CA SER A 135 5.99 -1.21 -16.89
C SER A 135 5.11 -1.98 -15.91
N VAL A 136 5.24 -1.71 -14.60
CA VAL A 136 4.28 -2.21 -13.59
C VAL A 136 2.86 -1.72 -13.88
N GLN A 137 2.70 -0.42 -14.19
CA GLN A 137 1.38 0.16 -14.47
C GLN A 137 0.64 -0.48 -15.66
N VAL A 138 1.38 -1.03 -16.62
CA VAL A 138 0.81 -1.72 -17.78
C VAL A 138 0.84 -3.25 -17.65
N GLU A 139 1.00 -3.77 -16.43
CA GLU A 139 0.97 -5.20 -16.10
C GLU A 139 2.04 -6.00 -16.86
N LYS A 140 3.27 -5.45 -16.92
CA LYS A 140 4.44 -6.06 -17.58
C LYS A 140 5.62 -6.19 -16.60
N PRO A 141 5.52 -7.08 -15.59
CA PRO A 141 6.57 -7.24 -14.58
C PRO A 141 7.91 -7.70 -15.19
N ASP A 142 7.90 -8.55 -16.22
CA ASP A 142 9.13 -8.99 -16.91
C ASP A 142 9.93 -7.83 -17.52
N GLU A 143 9.24 -6.81 -18.05
CA GLU A 143 9.90 -5.61 -18.58
C GLU A 143 10.26 -4.62 -17.47
N ALA A 144 9.65 -4.70 -16.29
CA ALA A 144 9.87 -3.79 -15.16
C ALA A 144 11.11 -4.16 -14.34
N ILE A 145 11.27 -5.44 -14.02
CA ILE A 145 12.29 -5.97 -13.12
C ILE A 145 13.71 -5.46 -13.42
N PRO A 146 14.26 -5.58 -14.64
CA PRO A 146 15.65 -5.19 -14.88
C PRO A 146 15.91 -3.69 -14.62
N HIS A 147 14.93 -2.83 -14.91
CA HIS A 147 15.05 -1.40 -14.61
C HIS A 147 14.97 -1.11 -13.12
N LEU A 148 14.09 -1.81 -12.40
CA LEU A 148 13.94 -1.61 -10.96
C LEU A 148 15.12 -2.19 -10.18
N GLU A 149 15.69 -3.33 -10.61
CA GLU A 149 16.94 -3.90 -10.07
C GLU A 149 18.10 -2.91 -10.22
N GLU A 150 18.24 -2.25 -11.37
CA GLU A 150 19.26 -1.22 -11.59
C GLU A 150 19.12 -0.06 -10.59
N VAL A 151 17.90 0.43 -10.37
CA VAL A 151 17.65 1.52 -9.41
C VAL A 151 17.94 1.08 -7.97
N VAL A 152 17.57 -0.14 -7.59
CA VAL A 152 17.72 -0.66 -6.22
C VAL A 152 19.17 -1.01 -5.89
N SER A 153 19.93 -1.50 -6.86
CA SER A 153 21.33 -1.90 -6.67
C SER A 153 22.33 -0.77 -6.82
N SER A 154 21.88 0.41 -7.25
CA SER A 154 22.74 1.58 -7.48
C SER A 154 22.92 2.45 -6.25
N ASP A 155 24.14 2.95 -6.05
CA ASP A 155 24.48 3.91 -4.99
C ASP A 155 24.05 5.36 -5.32
N VAL A 156 23.43 5.59 -6.48
CA VAL A 156 22.98 6.93 -6.89
C VAL A 156 21.72 7.32 -6.11
N GLU A 157 21.81 8.40 -5.34
CA GLU A 157 20.67 8.94 -4.61
C GLU A 157 19.61 9.53 -5.55
N LEU A 158 18.36 9.18 -5.29
CA LEU A 158 17.20 9.81 -5.92
C LEU A 158 16.56 10.84 -4.97
N PRO A 159 16.10 12.00 -5.48
CA PRO A 159 16.02 12.39 -6.88
C PRO A 159 17.38 12.82 -7.48
N ASP A 160 17.68 12.32 -8.68
CA ASP A 160 18.90 12.66 -9.42
C ASP A 160 18.80 14.00 -10.18
N GLU A 161 19.77 14.25 -11.06
CA GLU A 161 19.81 15.46 -11.89
C GLU A 161 18.64 15.58 -12.88
N LEU A 162 18.15 14.47 -13.46
CA LEU A 162 17.03 14.49 -14.39
C LEU A 162 15.72 14.75 -13.65
N MET A 163 15.48 14.05 -12.53
CA MET A 163 14.31 14.31 -11.68
C MET A 163 14.30 15.75 -11.19
N THR A 164 15.46 16.27 -10.77
CA THR A 164 15.60 17.66 -10.32
C THR A 164 15.33 18.65 -11.45
N LYS A 165 15.97 18.47 -12.60
CA LYS A 165 15.85 19.35 -13.78
C LYS A 165 14.43 19.41 -14.30
N TYR A 166 13.75 18.27 -14.37
CA TYR A 166 12.41 18.15 -14.91
C TYR A 166 11.30 18.32 -13.87
N GLY A 167 11.66 18.56 -12.60
CA GLY A 167 10.71 18.81 -11.52
C GLY A 167 9.85 17.59 -11.18
N ILE A 168 10.41 16.39 -11.34
CA ILE A 168 9.76 15.12 -11.00
C ILE A 168 9.78 15.00 -9.49
N ARG A 169 8.63 15.31 -8.88
CA ARG A 169 8.42 15.30 -7.44
C ARG A 169 7.01 14.80 -7.15
N GLY A 170 6.83 14.15 -6.02
CA GLY A 170 5.51 13.73 -5.53
C GLY A 170 5.61 12.45 -4.72
N SER A 171 4.45 11.90 -4.38
CA SER A 171 4.34 10.60 -3.75
C SER A 171 3.40 9.69 -4.53
N VAL A 172 3.62 8.39 -4.39
CA VAL A 172 2.76 7.29 -4.83
C VAL A 172 2.21 6.59 -3.59
N SER A 173 0.99 6.07 -3.69
CA SER A 173 0.42 5.23 -2.63
C SER A 173 0.75 3.79 -2.95
N VAL A 174 1.47 3.11 -2.06
CA VAL A 174 1.82 1.69 -2.20
C VAL A 174 0.99 0.89 -1.20
N GLY A 175 0.46 -0.25 -1.65
CA GLY A 175 -0.17 -1.22 -0.76
C GLY A 175 0.91 -2.05 -0.08
N VAL A 176 0.91 -2.05 1.25
CA VAL A 176 1.83 -2.86 2.08
C VAL A 176 1.22 -4.23 2.33
N THR A 177 -0.08 -4.23 2.63
CA THR A 177 -0.93 -5.41 2.76
C THR A 177 -2.27 -5.11 2.08
N LYS A 178 -3.21 -6.07 2.10
CA LYS A 178 -4.60 -5.82 1.66
C LYS A 178 -5.28 -4.66 2.41
N ARG A 179 -4.78 -4.30 3.59
CA ARG A 179 -5.42 -3.34 4.52
C ARG A 179 -4.60 -2.08 4.75
N VAL A 180 -3.28 -2.15 4.60
CA VAL A 180 -2.36 -1.05 4.87
C VAL A 180 -1.86 -0.43 3.58
N GLN A 181 -1.93 0.90 3.50
CA GLN A 181 -1.38 1.69 2.40
C GLN A 181 -0.49 2.80 2.96
N VAL A 182 0.64 3.03 2.32
CA VAL A 182 1.60 4.08 2.69
C VAL A 182 1.84 5.03 1.52
N GLU A 183 2.09 6.30 1.84
CA GLU A 183 2.51 7.30 0.84
C GLU A 183 4.04 7.33 0.80
N VAL A 184 4.61 6.97 -0.35
CA VAL A 184 6.06 6.89 -0.59
C VAL A 184 6.46 7.93 -1.63
N GLU A 185 7.56 8.65 -1.41
CA GLU A 185 8.07 9.60 -2.40
C GLU A 185 8.63 8.89 -3.63
N TRP A 186 8.56 9.52 -4.81
CA TRP A 186 9.25 8.98 -5.99
C TRP A 186 10.76 8.93 -5.73
N GLY A 187 11.35 7.75 -5.83
CA GLY A 187 12.76 7.52 -5.53
C GLY A 187 13.04 6.03 -5.31
N SER A 188 14.18 5.73 -4.68
CA SER A 188 14.68 4.35 -4.52
C SER A 188 13.72 3.46 -3.73
N LEU A 189 13.07 3.97 -2.67
CA LEU A 189 12.08 3.21 -1.91
C LEU A 189 10.85 2.83 -2.77
N ALA A 190 10.38 3.73 -3.63
CA ALA A 190 9.27 3.43 -4.54
C ALA A 190 9.67 2.38 -5.59
N ALA A 191 10.92 2.42 -6.09
CA ALA A 191 11.44 1.40 -6.99
C ALA A 191 11.53 0.03 -6.31
N ALA A 192 12.07 0.00 -5.09
CA ALA A 192 12.25 -1.23 -4.33
C ALA A 192 10.90 -1.90 -4.00
N LEU A 193 9.91 -1.13 -3.57
CA LEU A 193 8.56 -1.67 -3.33
C LEU A 193 7.88 -2.14 -4.61
N ALA A 194 8.09 -1.45 -5.74
CA ALA A 194 7.59 -1.91 -7.03
C ALA A 194 8.29 -3.19 -7.51
N LEU A 195 9.58 -3.35 -7.20
CA LEU A 195 10.36 -4.55 -7.51
C LEU A 195 9.86 -5.75 -6.70
N VAL A 196 9.60 -5.54 -5.40
CA VAL A 196 9.00 -6.54 -4.50
C VAL A 196 7.67 -7.04 -5.07
N GLU A 197 6.78 -6.14 -5.49
CA GLU A 197 5.51 -6.52 -6.12
C GLU A 197 5.74 -7.35 -7.39
N CYS A 198 6.67 -6.95 -8.26
CA CYS A 198 6.99 -7.71 -9.49
C CYS A 198 7.49 -9.12 -9.17
N TYR A 199 8.33 -9.26 -8.14
CA TYR A 199 8.81 -10.56 -7.70
C TYR A 199 7.69 -11.42 -7.12
N GLN A 200 6.80 -10.85 -6.30
CA GLN A 200 5.62 -11.56 -5.79
C GLN A 200 4.72 -12.06 -6.91
N GLU A 201 4.41 -11.22 -7.91
CA GLU A 201 3.59 -11.61 -9.06
C GLU A 201 4.19 -12.78 -9.86
N GLN A 202 5.52 -12.91 -9.87
CA GLN A 202 6.23 -14.00 -10.55
C GLN A 202 6.49 -15.22 -9.65
N GLY A 203 6.07 -15.19 -8.38
CA GLY A 203 6.38 -16.23 -7.40
C GLY A 203 7.86 -16.29 -6.99
N ARG A 204 8.62 -15.21 -7.23
CA ARG A 204 10.03 -15.02 -6.85
C ARG A 204 10.12 -14.51 -5.41
N LEU A 205 9.56 -15.28 -4.48
CA LEU A 205 9.32 -14.83 -3.10
C LEU A 205 10.63 -14.60 -2.33
N GLU A 206 11.67 -15.41 -2.58
CA GLU A 206 12.98 -15.27 -1.94
C GLU A 206 13.66 -13.94 -2.31
N GLU A 207 13.59 -13.52 -3.58
CA GLU A 207 14.14 -12.22 -3.98
C GLU A 207 13.34 -11.05 -3.41
N ALA A 208 12.01 -11.17 -3.34
CA ALA A 208 11.14 -10.17 -2.69
C ALA A 208 11.49 -9.99 -1.21
N ILE A 209 11.70 -11.09 -0.49
CA ILE A 209 12.14 -11.10 0.91
C ILE A 209 13.51 -10.40 1.04
N GLY A 210 14.47 -10.74 0.18
CA GLY A 210 15.82 -10.14 0.23
C GLY A 210 15.81 -8.62 0.09
N VAL A 211 15.00 -8.08 -0.84
CA VAL A 211 14.84 -6.63 -1.00
C VAL A 211 14.22 -5.99 0.25
N LEU A 212 13.15 -6.58 0.80
CA LEU A 212 12.49 -6.04 1.99
C LEU A 212 13.35 -6.12 3.26
N GLN A 213 14.14 -7.18 3.43
CA GLN A 213 15.09 -7.31 4.55
C GLN A 213 16.07 -6.14 4.56
N GLN A 214 16.70 -5.87 3.42
CA GLN A 214 17.64 -4.76 3.29
C GLN A 214 16.97 -3.42 3.63
N LEU A 215 15.78 -3.15 3.09
CA LEU A 215 15.06 -1.90 3.37
C LEU A 215 14.66 -1.76 4.85
N ALA A 216 14.22 -2.86 5.47
CA ALA A 216 13.78 -2.88 6.87
C ALA A 216 14.95 -2.61 7.82
N ASP A 217 16.13 -3.18 7.52
CA ASP A 217 17.37 -2.95 8.28
C ASP A 217 17.86 -1.51 8.18
N GLU A 218 17.63 -0.84 7.03
CA GLU A 218 18.05 0.54 6.80
C GLU A 218 17.13 1.60 7.42
N GLN A 219 15.80 1.37 7.41
CA GLN A 219 14.81 2.44 7.71
C GLN A 219 14.01 2.22 9.01
N GLU A 220 14.10 1.05 9.66
CA GLU A 220 13.31 0.70 10.87
C GLU A 220 11.81 1.09 10.77
N ASP A 221 11.22 1.02 9.56
CA ASP A 221 9.83 1.41 9.32
C ASP A 221 8.87 0.22 9.56
N PRO A 222 7.89 0.35 10.48
CA PRO A 222 6.87 -0.68 10.70
C PRO A 222 6.12 -1.13 9.44
N ALA A 223 5.96 -0.26 8.44
CA ALA A 223 5.35 -0.66 7.16
C ALA A 223 6.20 -1.70 6.42
N LEU A 224 7.53 -1.53 6.39
CA LEU A 224 8.44 -2.49 5.77
C LEU A 224 8.47 -3.81 6.55
N ILE A 225 8.51 -3.71 7.89
CA ILE A 225 8.41 -4.89 8.76
C ILE A 225 7.10 -5.65 8.53
N LEU A 226 5.99 -4.93 8.36
CA LEU A 226 4.69 -5.54 8.05
C LEU A 226 4.71 -6.28 6.72
N SER A 227 5.21 -5.67 5.64
CA SER A 227 5.34 -6.34 4.34
C SER A 227 6.22 -7.59 4.45
N LEU A 228 7.32 -7.52 5.18
CA LEU A 228 8.22 -8.64 5.38
C LEU A 228 7.56 -9.78 6.18
N CYS A 229 6.78 -9.43 7.22
CA CYS A 229 5.99 -10.41 7.98
C CYS A 229 4.94 -11.12 7.11
N ASP A 230 4.31 -10.40 6.18
CA ASP A 230 3.31 -10.99 5.27
C ASP A 230 3.96 -12.01 4.33
N LEU A 231 5.12 -11.69 3.75
CA LEU A 231 5.90 -12.63 2.92
C LEU A 231 6.42 -13.83 3.70
N TYR A 232 6.91 -13.63 4.91
CA TYR A 232 7.31 -14.74 5.77
C TYR A 232 6.11 -15.63 6.12
N ALA A 233 4.92 -15.05 6.31
CA ALA A 233 3.72 -15.83 6.57
C ALA A 233 3.26 -16.63 5.35
N GLU A 234 3.52 -16.14 4.13
CA GLU A 234 3.24 -16.85 2.87
C GLU A 234 4.21 -18.02 2.66
N THR A 235 5.48 -17.84 3.01
CA THR A 235 6.54 -18.85 2.88
C THR A 235 6.64 -19.81 4.07
N GLY A 236 5.92 -19.55 5.15
CA GLY A 236 5.95 -20.36 6.38
C GLY A 236 7.19 -20.14 7.26
N ALA A 237 7.90 -19.03 7.04
CA ALA A 237 9.05 -18.57 7.81
C ALA A 237 8.60 -17.95 9.16
N TRP A 238 8.01 -18.78 10.02
CA TRP A 238 7.37 -18.30 11.26
C TRP A 238 8.37 -17.78 12.28
N ASP A 239 9.59 -18.33 12.32
CA ASP A 239 10.63 -17.92 13.28
C ASP A 239 11.08 -16.48 12.98
N GLU A 240 11.21 -16.16 11.70
CA GLU A 240 11.61 -14.86 11.17
C GLU A 240 10.56 -13.79 11.48
N ILE A 241 9.26 -14.12 11.45
CA ILE A 241 8.19 -13.19 11.90
C ILE A 241 8.37 -12.86 13.38
N VAL A 242 8.64 -13.86 14.23
CA VAL A 242 8.79 -13.63 15.67
C VAL A 242 9.99 -12.73 15.96
N GLU A 243 11.09 -12.93 15.24
CA GLU A 243 12.31 -12.12 15.34
C GLU A 243 12.08 -10.67 14.87
N VAL A 244 11.61 -10.46 13.64
CA VAL A 244 11.46 -9.11 13.10
C VAL A 244 10.35 -8.30 13.79
N ALA A 245 9.33 -8.97 14.33
CA ALA A 245 8.28 -8.34 15.11
C ALA A 245 8.67 -8.15 16.60
N ALA A 246 9.89 -8.52 17.01
CA ALA A 246 10.33 -8.37 18.39
C ALA A 246 10.33 -6.89 18.81
N GLY A 247 9.79 -6.60 19.99
CA GLY A 247 9.73 -5.24 20.53
C GLY A 247 8.67 -4.32 19.93
N ILE A 248 8.03 -4.68 18.80
CA ILE A 248 6.93 -3.92 18.22
C ILE A 248 5.75 -3.87 19.21
N ARG A 249 5.17 -2.68 19.39
CA ARG A 249 4.04 -2.41 20.27
C ARG A 249 2.82 -1.97 19.47
N ASN A 250 1.63 -2.26 19.97
CA ASN A 250 0.35 -1.84 19.36
C ASN A 250 0.12 -0.32 19.48
N GLU A 251 0.64 0.46 18.53
CA GLU A 251 0.60 1.94 18.53
C GLU A 251 -0.41 2.50 17.50
N ASP A 252 -0.62 1.79 16.40
CA ASP A 252 -1.54 2.10 15.31
C ASP A 252 -2.01 0.80 14.61
N ASP A 253 -2.68 0.93 13.46
CA ASP A 253 -3.22 -0.21 12.72
C ASP A 253 -2.12 -1.04 12.02
N VAL A 254 -1.02 -0.41 11.61
CA VAL A 254 0.14 -1.09 10.98
C VAL A 254 0.82 -1.99 12.00
N THR A 255 1.21 -1.40 13.13
CA THR A 255 1.83 -2.16 14.22
C THR A 255 0.89 -3.18 14.83
N LEU A 256 -0.42 -2.94 14.85
CA LEU A 256 -1.39 -3.97 15.22
C LEU A 256 -1.35 -5.18 14.26
N GLU A 257 -1.34 -4.96 12.95
CA GLU A 257 -1.31 -6.07 11.98
C GLU A 257 -0.03 -6.91 12.13
N ILE A 258 1.13 -6.26 12.37
CA ILE A 258 2.39 -6.96 12.72
C ILE A 258 2.21 -7.85 13.95
N ARG A 259 1.58 -7.32 15.01
CA ARG A 259 1.30 -8.10 16.24
C ARG A 259 0.40 -9.29 15.95
N LEU A 260 -0.59 -9.16 15.06
CA LEU A 260 -1.46 -10.29 14.70
C LEU A 260 -0.71 -11.37 13.92
N LEU A 261 0.19 -10.98 13.01
CA LEU A 261 1.08 -11.91 12.32
C LEU A 261 2.04 -12.61 13.29
N GLN A 262 2.61 -11.88 14.26
CA GLN A 262 3.44 -12.50 15.31
C GLN A 262 2.64 -13.48 16.18
N GLY A 263 1.43 -13.13 16.58
CA GLY A 263 0.55 -14.04 17.33
C GLY A 263 0.22 -15.30 16.54
N ARG A 264 0.00 -15.17 15.23
CA ARG A 264 -0.18 -16.31 14.33
C ARG A 264 1.10 -17.15 14.24
N ALA A 265 2.26 -16.55 14.04
CA ALA A 265 3.53 -17.24 13.96
C ALA A 265 3.82 -18.07 15.23
N LEU A 266 3.61 -17.48 16.41
CA LEU A 266 3.72 -18.20 17.68
C LEU A 266 2.76 -19.39 17.76
N GLN A 267 1.53 -19.25 17.26
CA GLN A 267 0.56 -20.34 17.23
C GLN A 267 0.98 -21.47 16.28
N GLU A 268 1.50 -21.14 15.09
CA GLU A 268 2.02 -22.14 14.14
C GLU A 268 3.23 -22.90 14.71
N GLN A 269 4.00 -22.28 15.61
CA GLN A 269 5.09 -22.91 16.38
C GLN A 269 4.60 -23.67 17.63
N GLY A 270 3.30 -23.68 17.93
CA GLY A 270 2.73 -24.31 19.14
C GLY A 270 2.98 -23.53 20.44
N LEU A 271 3.45 -22.28 20.36
CA LEU A 271 3.71 -21.38 21.48
C LEU A 271 2.45 -20.61 21.88
N ASP A 272 1.37 -21.33 22.18
CA ASP A 272 0.03 -20.75 22.33
C ASP A 272 -0.09 -19.74 23.47
N ASP A 273 0.64 -19.91 24.57
CA ASP A 273 0.59 -18.96 25.70
C ASP A 273 1.13 -17.59 25.27
N GLY A 274 2.21 -17.58 24.47
CA GLY A 274 2.73 -16.36 23.85
C GLY A 274 1.74 -15.76 22.87
N ALA A 275 1.13 -16.57 21.99
CA ALA A 275 0.10 -16.12 21.06
C ALA A 275 -1.10 -15.48 21.78
N LEU A 276 -1.60 -16.08 22.86
CA LEU A 276 -2.68 -15.54 23.68
C LEU A 276 -2.33 -14.19 24.30
N ASP A 277 -1.09 -14.02 24.78
CA ASP A 277 -0.62 -12.75 25.33
C ASP A 277 -0.55 -11.67 24.24
N VAL A 278 -0.07 -12.01 23.04
CA VAL A 278 -0.06 -11.11 21.88
C VAL A 278 -1.48 -10.65 21.52
N TYR A 279 -2.42 -11.59 21.35
CA TYR A 279 -3.81 -11.24 21.01
C TYR A 279 -4.51 -10.45 22.12
N LYS A 280 -4.20 -10.73 23.38
CA LYS A 280 -4.71 -9.97 24.51
C LYS A 280 -4.20 -8.53 24.50
N ASP A 281 -2.93 -8.31 24.19
CA ASP A 281 -2.36 -6.97 24.04
C ASP A 281 -2.95 -6.22 22.84
N ALA A 282 -3.09 -6.90 21.69
CA ALA A 282 -3.76 -6.38 20.49
C ALA A 282 -5.16 -5.81 20.81
N LEU A 283 -5.92 -6.51 21.65
CA LEU A 283 -7.29 -6.15 22.03
C LEU A 283 -7.40 -5.11 23.16
N ARG A 284 -6.28 -4.58 23.69
CA ARG A 284 -6.32 -3.49 24.69
C ARG A 284 -6.86 -2.19 24.12
N SER A 285 -6.55 -1.90 22.85
CA SER A 285 -7.04 -0.71 22.17
C SER A 285 -8.35 -1.00 21.45
N LYS A 286 -9.42 -0.27 21.80
CA LYS A 286 -10.72 -0.35 21.10
C LYS A 286 -10.85 0.63 19.93
N LYS A 287 -9.80 1.39 19.63
CA LYS A 287 -9.81 2.49 18.63
C LYS A 287 -9.17 2.10 17.29
N ARG A 288 -8.71 0.86 17.17
CA ARG A 288 -8.07 0.32 15.96
C ARG A 288 -9.11 -0.05 14.93
N ASP A 289 -8.64 -0.36 13.73
CA ASP A 289 -9.47 -0.86 12.66
C ASP A 289 -10.37 -2.03 13.13
N PRO A 290 -11.70 -1.96 12.93
CA PRO A 290 -12.62 -2.99 13.39
C PRO A 290 -12.35 -4.39 12.83
N GLU A 291 -11.87 -4.50 11.58
CA GLU A 291 -11.55 -5.79 10.98
C GLU A 291 -10.31 -6.41 11.63
N LEU A 292 -9.27 -5.62 11.92
CA LEU A 292 -8.10 -6.10 12.68
C LEU A 292 -8.48 -6.53 14.10
N LEU A 293 -9.38 -5.79 14.76
CA LEU A 293 -9.89 -6.19 16.07
C LEU A 293 -10.72 -7.48 16.00
N ASN A 294 -11.47 -7.69 14.92
CA ASN A 294 -12.20 -8.93 14.70
C ASN A 294 -11.26 -10.10 14.41
N GLU A 295 -10.19 -9.88 13.64
CA GLU A 295 -9.14 -10.88 13.45
C GLU A 295 -8.50 -11.30 14.77
N ALA A 296 -8.15 -10.33 15.62
CA ALA A 296 -7.59 -10.60 16.94
C ALA A 296 -8.55 -11.40 17.84
N ARG A 297 -9.85 -11.03 17.87
CA ARG A 297 -10.88 -11.78 18.62
C ARG A 297 -11.07 -13.18 18.06
N TYR A 298 -11.15 -13.32 16.75
CA TYR A 298 -11.35 -14.59 16.08
C TYR A 298 -10.20 -15.55 16.37
N ARG A 299 -8.95 -15.12 16.15
CA ARG A 299 -7.75 -15.93 16.41
C ARG A 299 -7.65 -16.33 17.89
N ARG A 300 -7.81 -15.37 18.80
CA ARG A 300 -7.81 -15.66 20.25
C ARG A 300 -8.95 -16.60 20.64
N GLY A 301 -10.14 -16.38 20.11
CA GLY A 301 -11.32 -17.20 20.38
C GLY A 301 -11.15 -18.65 19.94
N LYS A 302 -10.62 -18.87 18.73
CA LYS A 302 -10.31 -20.20 18.21
C LYS A 302 -9.26 -20.90 19.07
N LEU A 303 -8.15 -20.22 19.37
CA LEU A 303 -7.09 -20.76 20.22
C LEU A 303 -7.57 -21.11 21.65
N LEU A 304 -8.43 -20.27 22.23
CA LEU A 304 -9.05 -20.54 23.53
C LEU A 304 -9.99 -21.75 23.45
N LEU A 305 -10.71 -21.93 22.35
CA LEU A 305 -11.58 -23.07 22.14
C LEU A 305 -10.78 -24.38 22.07
N ASP A 306 -9.68 -24.39 21.31
CA ASP A 306 -8.76 -25.52 21.19
C ASP A 306 -8.14 -25.88 22.56
N ARG A 307 -7.93 -24.89 23.43
CA ARG A 307 -7.48 -25.05 24.81
C ARG A 307 -8.60 -25.37 25.82
N GLY A 308 -9.83 -25.61 25.37
CA GLY A 308 -10.98 -25.95 26.23
C GLY A 308 -11.53 -24.79 27.08
N LYS A 309 -11.09 -23.54 26.84
CA LYS A 309 -11.55 -22.34 27.55
C LYS A 309 -12.83 -21.77 26.91
N THR A 310 -13.86 -22.61 26.78
CA THR A 310 -15.08 -22.34 25.97
C THR A 310 -15.78 -21.04 26.32
N ALA A 311 -15.95 -20.71 27.60
CA ALA A 311 -16.65 -19.49 28.00
C ALA A 311 -15.93 -18.21 27.52
N GLN A 312 -14.60 -18.19 27.57
CA GLN A 312 -13.80 -17.06 27.09
C GLN A 312 -13.78 -17.02 25.56
N ALA A 313 -13.63 -18.18 24.93
CA ALA A 313 -13.70 -18.32 23.48
C ALA A 313 -15.02 -17.78 22.90
N MET A 314 -16.15 -18.16 23.51
CA MET A 314 -17.49 -17.73 23.07
C MET A 314 -17.72 -16.24 23.22
N LYS A 315 -17.16 -15.60 24.24
CA LYS A 315 -17.23 -14.13 24.36
C LYS A 315 -16.59 -13.43 23.16
N ASP A 316 -15.46 -13.93 22.68
CA ASP A 316 -14.77 -13.35 21.53
C ASP A 316 -15.48 -13.69 20.21
N LEU A 317 -15.77 -14.98 19.99
CA LEU A 317 -16.38 -15.47 18.75
C LEU A 317 -17.81 -14.95 18.54
N GLN A 318 -18.61 -14.80 19.60
CA GLN A 318 -19.93 -14.16 19.48
C GLN A 318 -19.82 -12.67 19.16
N GLY A 319 -18.78 -11.99 19.67
CA GLY A 319 -18.49 -10.61 19.30
C GLY A 319 -18.20 -10.48 17.81
N VAL A 320 -17.31 -11.34 17.29
CA VAL A 320 -17.00 -11.39 15.85
C VAL A 320 -18.25 -11.73 15.03
N TYR A 321 -19.03 -12.75 15.42
CA TYR A 321 -20.27 -13.10 14.72
C TYR A 321 -21.33 -11.98 14.74
N ALA A 322 -21.40 -11.20 15.82
CA ALA A 322 -22.34 -10.07 15.89
C ALA A 322 -21.93 -8.92 14.96
N ASP A 323 -20.62 -8.69 14.81
CA ASP A 323 -20.08 -7.65 13.93
C ASP A 323 -20.10 -8.10 12.46
N ASP A 324 -19.66 -9.33 12.17
CA ASP A 324 -19.65 -9.95 10.84
C ASP A 324 -19.93 -11.47 10.93
N PRO A 325 -21.17 -11.90 10.67
CA PRO A 325 -21.54 -13.32 10.64
C PRO A 325 -20.83 -14.15 9.56
N GLN A 326 -20.24 -13.52 8.55
CA GLN A 326 -19.55 -14.17 7.43
C GLN A 326 -18.03 -14.21 7.63
N TYR A 327 -17.53 -13.73 8.77
CA TYR A 327 -16.11 -13.73 9.06
C TYR A 327 -15.58 -15.17 9.23
N ALA A 328 -14.80 -15.64 8.26
CA ALA A 328 -14.22 -16.99 8.25
C ALA A 328 -15.28 -18.09 8.55
N ASP A 329 -15.01 -18.98 9.52
CA ASP A 329 -15.90 -20.06 9.97
C ASP A 329 -16.65 -19.70 11.29
N VAL A 330 -16.70 -18.42 11.69
CA VAL A 330 -17.19 -18.02 13.02
C VAL A 330 -18.65 -18.45 13.28
N ALA A 331 -19.49 -18.43 12.25
CA ALA A 331 -20.88 -18.87 12.34
C ALA A 331 -20.99 -20.36 12.71
N GLU A 332 -20.09 -21.18 12.17
CA GLU A 332 -20.05 -22.62 12.43
C GLU A 332 -19.55 -22.88 13.85
N LEU A 333 -18.50 -22.18 14.28
CA LEU A 333 -17.95 -22.30 15.63
C LEU A 333 -18.98 -21.94 16.71
N VAL A 334 -19.72 -20.83 16.53
CA VAL A 334 -20.74 -20.39 17.50
C VAL A 334 -21.94 -21.34 17.55
N ARG A 335 -22.39 -21.85 16.39
CA ARG A 335 -23.52 -22.80 16.32
C ARG A 335 -23.15 -24.19 16.84
N GLY A 336 -21.94 -24.66 16.51
CA GLY A 336 -21.42 -25.97 16.94
C GLY A 336 -21.40 -26.10 18.45
N GLN A 337 -20.96 -25.06 19.17
CA GLN A 337 -20.97 -25.05 20.63
C GLN A 337 -22.37 -25.05 21.23
N ARG A 338 -23.33 -24.31 20.65
CA ARG A 338 -24.74 -24.36 21.08
C ARG A 338 -25.33 -25.76 20.96
N ASN A 339 -25.03 -26.45 19.85
CA ASN A 339 -25.55 -27.80 19.62
C ASN A 339 -24.87 -28.87 20.49
N GLY A 340 -23.59 -28.67 20.85
CA GLY A 340 -22.87 -29.52 21.80
C GLY A 340 -23.44 -29.47 23.21
N LEU A 341 -23.74 -28.25 23.72
CA LEU A 341 -24.39 -28.04 25.02
C LEU A 341 -25.78 -28.69 25.08
N THR A 342 -26.58 -28.57 24.02
CA THR A 342 -27.92 -29.20 23.99
C THR A 342 -27.88 -30.73 23.96
N ARG A 343 -26.75 -31.34 23.56
CA ARG A 343 -26.59 -32.79 23.52
C ARG A 343 -26.04 -33.35 24.82
N SER A 344 -25.20 -32.62 25.57
CA SER A 344 -24.76 -33.04 26.91
C SER A 344 -25.89 -33.00 27.93
N ASP A 345 -26.77 -32.00 27.82
CA ASP A 345 -27.89 -31.80 28.77
C ASP A 345 -29.08 -32.75 28.52
N ALA A 346 -29.04 -33.54 27.44
CA ALA A 346 -30.06 -34.54 27.10
C ALA A 346 -29.63 -35.98 27.45
N SER A 347 -28.46 -36.15 28.07
CA SER A 347 -27.86 -37.46 28.41
C SER A 347 -27.66 -37.70 29.93
N GLU A 348 -28.21 -36.83 30.78
CA GLU A 348 -28.45 -37.08 32.21
C GLU A 348 -29.93 -37.39 32.45
#